data_AF-A0A9Q1JLP4-F1
#
_entry.id   AF-A0A9Q1JLP4-F1
#
_cell.length_a   1.000
_cell.length_b   1.000
_cell.length_c   1.000
_cell.angle_alpha   90.00
_cell.angle_beta   90.00
_cell.angle_gamma   90.00
#
_symmetry.space_group_name_H-M   'P 1'
#
loop_
_entity.id
_entity.type
_entity.pdbx_description
1 polymer ?
#
loop_
_entity_poly.entity_id
_entity_poly.type
_entity_poly.pdbx_seq_one_letter_code
_entity_poly.pdbx_strand_id
1 'polypeptide(L)'
;MLRVDSTLQHESVRYDDYTMRTLQVSLESKDSRFLPYLRNSLKEELRSESQIAVHQLADIPIGYVLSLLDFFVHAFAIVSDVKSWLVLRYEALVMRDSNSISHSDLWVSCNKWMKFAQDAFDNGFYSIASQARENTLFLSDGKGDARSDGLLENWR
;
A
#
# COMPACT_ATOMS: atom_id res chain seq x y z
N MET A 1 -18.55 27.91 28.35
CA MET A 1 -17.18 27.92 27.79
C MET A 1 -16.54 26.58 28.16
N LEU A 2 -16.83 25.54 27.37
CA LEU A 2 -16.30 24.20 27.59
C LEU A 2 -15.18 23.97 26.59
N ARG A 3 -14.00 23.71 27.12
CA ARG A 3 -12.77 23.38 26.40
C ARG A 3 -12.99 22.02 25.75
N VAL A 4 -13.14 22.01 24.43
CA VAL A 4 -13.12 20.77 23.65
C VAL A 4 -11.66 20.35 23.57
N ASP A 5 -11.29 19.30 24.30
CA ASP A 5 -9.97 18.70 24.19
C ASP A 5 -9.82 18.08 22.80
N SER A 6 -8.95 18.70 22.01
CA SER A 6 -8.57 18.31 20.65
C SER A 6 -7.61 17.12 20.66
N THR A 7 -8.02 15.99 21.25
CA THR A 7 -7.26 14.74 21.21
C THR A 7 -8.10 13.62 20.59
N LEU A 8 -8.60 13.85 19.37
CA LEU A 8 -8.82 12.74 18.45
C LEU A 8 -7.48 12.46 17.79
N GLN A 9 -6.63 11.75 18.56
CA GLN A 9 -5.45 11.12 17.98
C GLN A 9 -5.92 10.19 16.87
N HIS A 10 -5.26 10.32 15.75
CA HIS A 10 -5.42 9.57 14.52
C HIS A 10 -5.09 8.10 14.80
N GLU A 11 -6.00 7.36 15.44
CA GLU A 11 -5.93 5.90 15.48
C GLU A 11 -6.15 5.41 14.06
N SER A 12 -5.06 5.30 13.30
CA SER A 12 -4.97 4.34 12.20
C SER A 12 -5.41 3.02 12.80
N VAL A 13 -6.60 2.55 12.41
CA VAL A 13 -7.10 1.23 12.74
C VAL A 13 -6.10 0.25 12.15
N ARG A 14 -5.11 -0.14 12.95
CA ARG A 14 -4.08 -1.08 12.54
C ARG A 14 -4.79 -2.42 12.39
N TYR A 15 -5.11 -2.77 11.15
CA TYR A 15 -5.74 -4.06 10.86
C TYR A 15 -4.92 -5.17 11.52
N ASP A 16 -5.62 -6.01 12.26
CA ASP A 16 -5.05 -6.88 13.30
C ASP A 16 -4.01 -7.86 12.72
N ASP A 17 -2.79 -7.83 13.28
CA ASP A 17 -1.70 -8.78 13.01
C ASP A 17 -2.19 -10.24 13.16
N TYR A 18 -3.21 -10.48 13.99
CA TYR A 18 -3.85 -11.78 14.15
C TYR A 18 -4.53 -12.29 12.86
N THR A 19 -5.25 -11.46 12.12
CA THR A 19 -5.94 -11.87 10.88
C THR A 19 -4.90 -12.22 9.81
N MET A 20 -3.85 -11.41 9.68
CA MET A 20 -2.73 -11.68 8.78
C MET A 20 -2.00 -12.97 9.15
N ARG A 21 -1.70 -13.17 10.44
CA ARG A 21 -1.07 -14.39 10.95
C ARG A 21 -1.95 -15.62 10.71
N THR A 22 -3.27 -15.50 10.87
CA THR A 22 -4.21 -16.60 10.64
C THR A 22 -4.23 -17.00 9.16
N LEU A 23 -4.23 -16.03 8.24
CA LEU A 23 -4.11 -16.29 6.80
C LEU A 23 -2.79 -17.00 6.47
N GLN A 24 -1.68 -16.50 7.02
CA GLN A 24 -0.36 -17.08 6.79
C GLN A 24 -0.26 -18.52 7.31
N VAL A 25 -0.65 -18.78 8.57
CA VAL A 25 -0.68 -20.12 9.17
C VAL A 25 -1.60 -21.05 8.39
N SER A 26 -2.74 -20.57 7.89
CA SER A 26 -3.67 -21.39 7.10
C SER A 26 -3.08 -21.82 5.76
N LEU A 27 -2.23 -20.98 5.15
CA LEU A 27 -1.51 -21.30 3.91
C LEU A 27 -0.28 -22.18 4.13
N GLU A 28 0.32 -22.14 5.33
CA GLU A 28 1.48 -22.95 5.67
C GLU A 28 1.11 -24.35 6.22
N SER A 29 -0.10 -24.50 6.79
CA SER A 29 -0.47 -25.69 7.59
C SER A 29 -1.27 -26.79 6.88
N LYS A 30 -1.62 -26.67 5.59
CA LYS A 30 -2.53 -27.63 4.90
C LYS A 30 -1.92 -28.40 3.74
N ASP A 31 -2.39 -29.64 3.63
CA ASP A 31 -2.13 -30.64 2.58
C ASP A 31 -1.89 -29.99 1.20
N SER A 32 -0.70 -30.21 0.64
CA SER A 32 -0.18 -29.49 -0.54
C SER A 32 -1.06 -29.60 -1.78
N ARG A 33 -1.96 -30.58 -1.80
CA ARG A 33 -2.93 -30.85 -2.88
C ARG A 33 -4.07 -29.83 -2.95
N PHE A 34 -4.52 -29.29 -1.83
CA PHE A 34 -5.65 -28.33 -1.78
C PHE A 34 -5.18 -26.88 -1.70
N LEU A 35 -3.92 -26.65 -1.38
CA LEU A 35 -3.35 -25.32 -1.21
C LEU A 35 -3.51 -24.39 -2.44
N PRO A 36 -3.33 -24.87 -3.70
CA PRO A 36 -3.55 -24.03 -4.87
C PRO A 36 -5.01 -23.57 -5.01
N TYR A 37 -5.97 -24.46 -4.73
CA TYR A 37 -7.40 -24.15 -4.77
C TYR A 37 -7.77 -23.13 -3.70
N LEU A 38 -7.31 -23.34 -2.47
CA LEU A 38 -7.53 -22.41 -1.36
C LEU A 38 -6.95 -21.02 -1.68
N ARG A 39 -5.71 -20.97 -2.19
CA ARG A 39 -5.10 -19.70 -2.63
C ARG A 39 -5.94 -19.01 -3.70
N ASN A 40 -6.43 -19.75 -4.70
CA ASN A 40 -7.24 -19.15 -5.76
C ASN A 40 -8.57 -18.61 -5.23
N SER A 41 -9.26 -19.36 -4.36
CA SER A 41 -10.49 -18.88 -3.72
C SER A 41 -10.27 -17.63 -2.90
N LEU A 42 -9.20 -17.59 -2.08
CA LEU A 42 -8.85 -16.41 -1.29
C LEU A 42 -8.49 -15.21 -2.18
N LYS A 43 -7.83 -15.43 -3.33
CA LYS A 43 -7.56 -14.34 -4.29
C LYS A 43 -8.85 -13.72 -4.81
N GLU A 44 -9.81 -14.54 -5.23
CA GLU A 44 -11.10 -14.05 -5.74
C GLU A 44 -11.89 -13.30 -4.66
N GLU A 45 -11.92 -13.84 -3.44
CA GLU A 45 -12.59 -13.20 -2.30
C GLU A 45 -11.94 -11.85 -1.95
N LEU A 46 -10.61 -11.82 -1.80
CA LEU A 46 -9.88 -10.58 -1.53
C LEU A 46 -10.05 -9.54 -2.65
N ARG A 47 -10.08 -9.96 -3.92
CA ARG A 47 -10.34 -9.05 -5.06
C ARG A 47 -11.73 -8.44 -4.94
N SER A 48 -12.75 -9.25 -4.72
CA SER A 48 -14.14 -8.79 -4.54
C SER A 48 -14.26 -7.80 -3.38
N GLU A 49 -13.78 -8.18 -2.19
CA GLU A 49 -13.82 -7.35 -0.99
C GLU A 49 -13.06 -6.05 -1.17
N SER A 50 -11.87 -6.10 -1.80
CA SER A 50 -11.07 -4.89 -2.04
C SER A 50 -11.77 -3.90 -2.99
N GLN A 51 -12.47 -4.39 -4.02
CA GLN A 51 -13.22 -3.52 -4.93
C GLN A 51 -14.40 -2.86 -4.23
N ILE A 52 -15.16 -3.62 -3.42
CA ILE A 52 -16.27 -3.10 -2.63
C ILE A 52 -15.77 -2.03 -1.66
N ALA A 53 -14.70 -2.34 -0.92
CA ALA A 53 -14.05 -1.46 0.02
C ALA A 53 -13.61 -0.13 -0.62
N VAL A 54 -12.98 -0.18 -1.79
CA VAL A 54 -12.49 1.02 -2.51
C VAL A 54 -13.64 1.84 -3.10
N HIS A 55 -14.74 1.22 -3.52
CA HIS A 55 -15.89 1.93 -4.08
C HIS A 55 -16.78 2.61 -3.04
N GLN A 56 -16.71 2.21 -1.77
CA GLN A 56 -17.55 2.75 -0.68
C GLN A 56 -16.93 3.95 0.07
N LEU A 57 -15.86 4.54 -0.45
CA LEU A 57 -14.99 5.48 0.27
C LEU A 57 -15.44 6.96 0.33
N ALA A 58 -16.66 7.30 -0.09
CA ALA A 58 -17.15 8.67 0.08
C ALA A 58 -17.32 8.98 1.58
N ASP A 59 -16.71 10.07 2.05
CA ASP A 59 -16.76 10.59 3.44
C ASP A 59 -16.03 9.78 4.53
N ILE A 60 -15.14 8.85 4.17
CA ILE A 60 -14.32 8.11 5.14
C ILE A 60 -13.03 8.88 5.48
N PRO A 61 -12.61 8.93 6.76
CA PRO A 61 -11.33 9.54 7.15
C PRO A 61 -10.15 8.87 6.43
N ILE A 62 -9.23 9.69 5.89
CA ILE A 62 -8.08 9.22 5.12
C ILE A 62 -7.25 8.15 5.84
N GLY A 63 -7.07 8.27 7.16
CA GLY A 63 -6.36 7.29 7.97
C GLY A 63 -7.00 5.89 7.94
N TYR A 64 -8.33 5.80 7.90
CA TYR A 64 -9.03 4.53 7.79
C TYR A 64 -8.86 3.94 6.39
N VAL A 65 -9.01 4.76 5.34
CA VAL A 65 -8.80 4.32 3.95
C VAL A 65 -7.41 3.76 3.75
N LEU A 66 -6.38 4.47 4.24
CA LEU A 66 -5.00 4.01 4.13
C LEU A 66 -4.74 2.70 4.90
N SER A 67 -5.37 2.55 6.07
CA SER A 67 -5.26 1.32 6.85
C SER A 67 -5.90 0.12 6.14
N LEU A 68 -7.03 0.35 5.46
CA LEU A 68 -7.72 -0.65 4.65
C LEU A 68 -6.89 -1.05 3.42
N LEU A 69 -6.31 -0.07 2.73
CA LEU A 69 -5.40 -0.32 1.61
C LEU A 69 -4.17 -1.13 2.07
N ASP A 70 -3.56 -0.76 3.20
CA ASP A 70 -2.43 -1.49 3.76
C ASP A 70 -2.80 -2.93 4.07
N PHE A 71 -3.95 -3.18 4.68
CA PHE A 71 -4.44 -4.54 4.93
C PHE A 71 -4.50 -5.37 3.66
N PHE A 72 -5.15 -4.86 2.61
CA PHE A 72 -5.27 -5.60 1.35
C PHE A 72 -3.92 -5.80 0.66
N VAL A 73 -3.03 -4.81 0.71
CA VAL A 73 -1.66 -4.95 0.20
C VAL A 73 -0.94 -6.12 0.87
N HIS A 74 -1.02 -6.25 2.20
CA HIS A 74 -0.41 -7.37 2.91
C HIS A 74 -1.11 -8.70 2.59
N ALA A 75 -2.45 -8.72 2.54
CA ALA A 75 -3.22 -9.91 2.20
C ALA A 75 -2.85 -10.45 0.81
N PHE A 76 -2.77 -9.58 -0.20
CA PHE A 76 -2.41 -9.97 -1.57
C PHE A 76 -0.97 -10.45 -1.70
N ALA A 77 -0.03 -9.89 -0.92
CA ALA A 77 1.32 -10.40 -0.83
C ALA A 77 1.33 -11.84 -0.27
N ILE A 78 0.57 -12.11 0.79
CA ILE A 78 0.46 -13.44 1.43
C ILE A 78 -0.10 -14.49 0.45
N VAL A 79 -1.19 -14.17 -0.28
CA VAL A 79 -1.78 -15.11 -1.25
C VAL A 79 -1.02 -15.16 -2.58
N SER A 80 0.05 -14.37 -2.73
CA SER A 80 0.86 -14.25 -3.95
C SER A 80 0.02 -13.81 -5.16
N ASP A 81 -0.82 -12.79 -4.98
CA ASP A 81 -1.52 -12.12 -6.07
C ASP A 81 -0.82 -10.81 -6.44
N VAL A 82 0.24 -10.96 -7.24
CA VAL A 82 1.18 -9.88 -7.58
C VAL A 82 0.47 -8.68 -8.21
N LYS A 83 -0.50 -8.90 -9.10
CA LYS A 83 -1.19 -7.80 -9.78
C LYS A 83 -1.98 -6.95 -8.79
N SER A 84 -2.84 -7.57 -7.99
CA SER A 84 -3.67 -6.86 -7.00
C SER A 84 -2.83 -6.20 -5.92
N TRP A 85 -1.75 -6.87 -5.50
CA TRP A 85 -0.74 -6.32 -4.58
C TRP A 85 -0.12 -5.03 -5.11
N LEU A 86 0.40 -5.03 -6.35
CA LEU A 86 1.04 -3.86 -6.95
C LEU A 86 0.05 -2.72 -7.19
N VAL A 87 -1.17 -3.02 -7.66
CA VAL A 87 -2.20 -2.00 -7.89
C VAL A 87 -2.55 -1.29 -6.60
N LEU A 88 -2.92 -2.02 -5.54
CA LEU A 88 -3.31 -1.36 -4.28
C LEU A 88 -2.14 -0.69 -3.59
N ARG A 89 -0.92 -1.21 -3.73
CA ARG A 89 0.27 -0.55 -3.20
C ARG A 89 0.56 0.76 -3.91
N TYR A 90 0.36 0.83 -5.22
CA TYR A 90 0.45 2.09 -5.97
C TYR A 90 -0.59 3.10 -5.49
N GLU A 91 -1.87 2.69 -5.44
CA GLU A 91 -2.98 3.55 -4.96
C GLU A 91 -2.71 4.09 -3.56
N ALA A 92 -2.21 3.24 -2.65
CA ALA A 92 -1.87 3.64 -1.30
C ALA A 92 -0.69 4.64 -1.23
N LEU A 93 0.24 4.60 -2.18
CA LEU A 93 1.33 5.58 -2.28
C LEU A 93 0.82 6.91 -2.84
N VAL A 94 0.03 6.88 -3.92
CA VAL A 94 -0.59 8.08 -4.51
C VAL A 94 -1.46 8.81 -3.50
N MET A 95 -2.30 8.05 -2.78
CA MET A 95 -3.21 8.60 -1.79
C MET A 95 -2.48 9.26 -0.61
N ARG A 96 -1.40 8.65 -0.14
CA ARG A 96 -0.51 9.23 0.89
C ARG A 96 0.13 10.52 0.42
N ASP A 97 0.73 10.49 -0.77
CA ASP A 97 1.46 11.63 -1.31
C ASP A 97 0.53 12.83 -1.58
N SER A 98 -0.65 12.57 -2.13
CA SER A 98 -1.69 13.58 -2.38
C SER A 98 -2.22 14.24 -1.09
N ASN A 99 -2.24 13.49 0.02
CA ASN A 99 -2.68 14.00 1.33
C ASN A 99 -1.55 14.53 2.20
N SER A 100 -0.29 14.46 1.72
CA SER A 100 0.89 14.89 2.48
C SER A 100 0.95 16.39 2.77
N ILE A 101 0.21 17.20 2.00
CA ILE A 101 0.06 18.65 2.22
C ILE A 101 -0.70 18.91 3.52
N SER A 102 -1.77 18.15 3.77
CA SER A 102 -2.60 18.26 4.97
C SER A 102 -2.06 17.46 6.15
N HIS A 103 -1.33 16.37 5.86
CA HIS A 103 -0.83 15.41 6.84
C HIS A 103 0.64 15.07 6.54
N SER A 104 1.57 15.82 7.13
CA SER A 104 3.00 15.67 6.84
C SER A 104 3.57 14.27 7.12
N ASP A 105 2.93 13.50 8.00
CA ASP A 105 3.24 12.11 8.32
C ASP A 105 2.92 11.13 7.17
N LEU A 106 2.06 11.52 6.23
CA LEU A 106 1.73 10.75 5.03
C LEU A 106 2.72 10.96 3.89
N TRP A 107 3.76 11.78 4.07
CA TRP A 107 4.76 12.00 3.03
C TRP A 107 5.42 10.69 2.55
N VAL A 108 5.49 10.52 1.23
CA VAL A 108 6.12 9.38 0.58
C VAL A 108 7.49 9.78 0.07
N SER A 109 8.54 9.17 0.61
CA SER A 109 9.90 9.45 0.18
C SER A 109 10.20 8.90 -1.22
N CYS A 110 11.17 9.51 -1.91
CA CYS A 110 11.69 9.00 -3.18
C CYS A 110 12.10 7.52 -3.07
N ASN A 111 12.70 7.10 -1.94
CA ASN A 111 13.08 5.71 -1.72
C ASN A 111 11.88 4.75 -1.69
N LYS A 112 10.73 5.16 -1.12
CA LYS A 112 9.52 4.33 -1.13
C LYS A 112 8.98 4.13 -2.55
N TRP A 113 8.97 5.20 -3.34
CA TRP A 113 8.58 5.17 -4.75
C TRP A 113 9.56 4.36 -5.61
N MET A 114 10.87 4.52 -5.43
CA MET A 114 11.90 3.74 -6.13
C MET A 114 11.81 2.25 -5.79
N LYS A 115 11.61 1.90 -4.51
CA LYS A 115 11.42 0.51 -4.11
C LYS A 115 10.19 -0.10 -4.79
N PHE A 116 9.08 0.63 -4.83
CA PHE A 116 7.89 0.18 -5.56
C PHE A 116 8.15 0.03 -7.07
N ALA A 117 8.85 0.98 -7.69
CA ALA A 117 9.19 0.91 -9.11
C ALA A 117 10.04 -0.34 -9.43
N GLN A 118 11.02 -0.65 -8.57
CA GLN A 118 11.83 -1.87 -8.68
C GLN A 118 10.97 -3.12 -8.53
N ASP A 119 10.13 -3.19 -7.48
CA ASP A 119 9.24 -4.33 -7.24
C ASP A 119 8.30 -4.56 -8.45
N ALA A 120 7.77 -3.49 -9.05
CA ALA A 120 6.93 -3.57 -10.24
C ALA A 120 7.71 -4.03 -11.48
N PHE A 121 8.94 -3.52 -11.67
CA PHE A 121 9.84 -3.91 -12.76
C PHE A 121 10.19 -5.39 -12.69
N ASP A 122 10.60 -5.87 -11.52
CA ASP A 122 10.99 -7.27 -11.28
C ASP A 122 9.84 -8.25 -11.53
N ASN A 123 8.60 -7.78 -11.39
CA ASN A 123 7.38 -8.55 -11.65
C ASN A 123 6.82 -8.34 -13.07
N GLY A 124 7.53 -7.61 -13.95
CA GLY A 124 7.15 -7.40 -15.36
C GLY A 124 6.11 -6.32 -15.61
N PHE A 125 5.77 -5.49 -14.61
CA PHE A 125 4.79 -4.41 -14.72
C PHE A 125 5.46 -3.07 -15.09
N TYR A 126 6.08 -3.02 -16.27
CA TYR A 126 6.93 -1.91 -16.70
C TYR A 126 6.23 -0.54 -16.78
N SER A 127 4.96 -0.49 -17.18
CA SER A 127 4.21 0.78 -17.26
C SER A 127 4.03 1.42 -15.89
N ILE A 128 3.64 0.61 -14.89
CA ILE A 128 3.47 1.05 -13.50
C ILE A 128 4.82 1.40 -12.86
N ALA A 129 5.88 0.63 -13.19
CA ALA A 129 7.24 0.95 -12.76
C ALA A 129 7.70 2.32 -13.29
N SER A 130 7.40 2.64 -14.56
CA SER A 130 7.70 3.96 -15.15
C SER A 130 6.95 5.08 -14.45
N GLN A 131 5.64 4.94 -14.23
CA GLN A 131 4.85 5.95 -13.50
C GLN A 131 5.39 6.21 -12.09
N ALA A 132 5.77 5.17 -11.36
CA ALA A 132 6.36 5.33 -10.04
C ALA A 132 7.71 6.05 -10.06
N ARG A 133 8.53 5.83 -11.10
CA ARG A 133 9.78 6.56 -11.32
C ARG A 133 9.53 8.01 -11.69
N GLU A 134 8.48 8.32 -12.44
CA GLU A 134 8.11 9.72 -12.72
C GLU A 134 7.76 10.47 -11.42
N ASN A 135 7.04 9.82 -10.50
CA ASN A 135 6.74 10.40 -9.18
C ASN A 135 7.99 10.72 -8.35
N THR A 136 9.11 10.01 -8.52
CA THR A 136 10.37 10.35 -7.82
C THR A 136 11.05 11.57 -8.41
N LEU A 137 10.97 11.75 -9.73
CA LEU A 137 11.55 12.90 -10.43
C LEU A 137 10.81 14.20 -10.05
N PHE A 138 9.48 14.17 -9.96
CA PHE A 138 8.69 15.31 -9.49
C PHE A 138 9.06 15.73 -8.05
N LEU A 139 9.32 14.77 -7.17
CA LEU A 139 9.77 15.07 -5.80
C LEU A 139 11.15 15.73 -5.77
N SER A 140 12.06 15.34 -6.68
CA SER A 140 13.41 15.93 -6.77
C SER A 140 13.45 17.34 -7.36
N ASP A 141 12.46 17.71 -8.18
CA ASP A 141 12.43 19.01 -8.89
C ASP A 141 11.64 20.09 -8.13
N GLY A 142 10.69 19.69 -7.26
CA GLY A 142 9.75 20.62 -6.60
C GLY A 142 9.91 20.84 -5.10
N LYS A 143 10.70 20.03 -4.38
CA LYS A 143 10.80 20.12 -2.91
C LYS A 143 12.25 19.98 -2.47
N GLY A 144 12.83 21.10 -2.06
CA GLY A 144 14.19 21.21 -1.54
C GLY A 144 14.57 20.02 -0.67
N ASP A 145 15.50 19.26 -1.20
CA ASP A 145 15.98 18.00 -0.70
C ASP A 145 16.81 18.25 0.57
N ALA A 146 16.13 18.33 1.72
CA ALA A 146 16.79 18.45 3.02
C ALA A 146 17.06 17.08 3.67
N ARG A 147 16.71 15.97 3.02
CA ARG A 147 16.96 14.60 3.51
C ARG A 147 17.10 13.56 2.38
N SER A 148 17.74 13.89 1.26
CA SER A 148 18.20 12.85 0.34
C SER A 148 19.37 12.10 0.96
N ASP A 149 19.08 10.92 1.50
CA ASP A 149 20.08 9.87 1.50
C ASP A 149 20.29 9.46 0.03
N GLY A 150 21.40 9.91 -0.52
CA GLY A 150 21.71 9.85 -1.94
C GLY A 150 21.81 8.43 -2.47
N LEU A 151 21.02 8.12 -3.50
CA LEU A 151 21.22 6.98 -4.41
C LEU A 151 20.53 7.27 -5.76
N LEU A 152 21.01 8.28 -6.50
CA LEU A 152 20.54 8.58 -7.86
C LEU A 152 21.56 8.21 -8.96
N GLU A 153 22.65 7.53 -8.61
CA GLU A 153 23.62 7.01 -9.57
C GLU A 153 23.47 5.50 -9.64
N ASN A 154 22.73 4.97 -10.64
CA ASN A 154 23.02 3.64 -11.24
C ASN A 154 22.04 3.13 -12.33
N TRP A 155 21.12 3.94 -12.89
CA TRP A 155 20.18 3.41 -13.90
C TRP A 155 19.91 4.37 -15.07
N ARG A 156 20.91 4.51 -15.95
CA ARG A 156 20.77 5.00 -17.33
C ARG A 156 20.65 3.83 -18.30
#